data_AF-A0A947XPD2-F1
#
_entry.id   AF-A0A947XPD2-F1
#
_cell.length_a   1.000
_cell.length_b   1.000
_cell.length_c   1.000
_cell.angle_alpha   90.00
_cell.angle_beta   90.00
_cell.angle_gamma   90.00
#
_symmetry.space_group_name_H-M   'P 1'
#
loop_
_entity.id
_entity.type
_entity.pdbx_description
1 polymer ?
#
loop_
_entity_poly.entity_id
_entity_poly.type
_entity_poly.pdbx_seq_one_letter_code
_entity_poly.pdbx_strand_id
1 'polypeptide(L)'
;MGDTRMRLATLLIVLTTLTSTSLLAQQPPKMPATAPAAGAPGTATPQPYAPSAPQHLPAPARNNPPLLKQAPLPESSQPRRDQELPLIKEQRERNTQPLEKSTQ
;
A
#
# COMPACT_ATOMS: atom_id res chain seq x y z
N MET A 1 -29.59 -41.40 -40.10
CA MET A 1 -29.86 -39.96 -39.89
C MET A 1 -29.77 -39.51 -38.42
N GLY A 2 -29.60 -40.42 -37.45
CA GLY A 2 -29.47 -40.09 -36.02
C GLY A 2 -28.03 -39.75 -35.58
N ASP A 3 -27.03 -40.42 -36.15
CA ASP A 3 -25.62 -40.30 -35.72
C ASP A 3 -25.02 -38.91 -35.93
N THR A 4 -25.38 -38.24 -37.02
CA THR A 4 -24.89 -36.88 -37.32
C THR A 4 -25.47 -35.84 -36.37
N ARG A 5 -26.74 -36.01 -35.95
CA ARG A 5 -27.39 -35.13 -34.97
C ARG A 5 -26.83 -35.33 -33.57
N MET A 6 -26.54 -36.58 -33.20
CA MET A 6 -25.95 -36.91 -31.91
C MET A 6 -24.50 -36.39 -31.80
N ARG A 7 -23.69 -36.55 -32.86
CA ARG A 7 -22.33 -35.97 -32.92
C ARG A 7 -22.33 -34.45 -32.83
N LEU A 8 -23.26 -33.78 -33.50
CA LEU A 8 -23.40 -32.33 -33.43
C LEU A 8 -23.77 -31.87 -32.01
N ALA A 9 -24.72 -32.55 -31.35
CA ALA A 9 -25.10 -32.24 -29.98
C ALA A 9 -23.92 -32.38 -29.00
N THR A 10 -23.14 -33.46 -29.12
CA THR A 10 -21.94 -33.66 -28.29
C THR A 10 -20.89 -32.58 -28.52
N LEU A 11 -20.65 -32.18 -29.77
CA LEU A 11 -19.70 -31.10 -30.09
C LEU A 11 -20.14 -29.75 -29.51
N LEU A 12 -21.44 -29.44 -29.58
CA LEU A 12 -21.97 -28.20 -29.01
C LEU A 12 -21.83 -28.19 -27.48
N ILE A 13 -22.11 -29.31 -26.81
CA ILE A 13 -21.94 -29.44 -25.35
C ILE A 13 -20.48 -29.21 -24.96
N VAL A 14 -19.53 -29.89 -25.63
CA VAL A 14 -18.09 -29.73 -25.36
C VAL A 14 -17.62 -28.29 -25.62
N LEU A 15 -18.12 -27.65 -26.68
CA LEU A 15 -17.75 -26.26 -26.98
C LEU A 15 -18.26 -25.31 -25.89
N THR A 16 -19.49 -25.49 -25.40
CA THR A 16 -20.05 -24.65 -24.33
C THR A 16 -19.36 -24.83 -22.98
N THR A 17 -18.89 -26.04 -22.66
CA THR A 17 -18.17 -26.28 -21.40
C THR A 17 -16.75 -25.70 -21.45
N LEU A 18 -16.06 -25.79 -22.59
CA LEU A 18 -14.73 -25.19 -22.77
C LEU A 18 -14.76 -23.66 -22.68
N THR A 19 -15.74 -23.00 -23.32
CA THR A 19 -15.83 -21.53 -23.32
C THR A 19 -16.20 -20.96 -21.95
N SER A 20 -17.05 -21.64 -21.19
CA SER A 20 -17.46 -21.22 -19.84
C SER A 20 -16.29 -21.22 -18.85
N THR A 21 -15.37 -22.18 -19.00
CA THR A 21 -14.22 -22.33 -18.09
C THR A 21 -13.14 -21.25 -18.32
N SER A 22 -12.99 -20.78 -19.56
CA SER A 22 -12.01 -19.74 -19.92
C SER A 22 -12.37 -18.34 -19.38
N LEU A 23 -13.66 -18.06 -19.17
CA LEU A 23 -14.13 -16.79 -18.60
C LEU A 23 -13.82 -16.65 -17.10
N LEU A 24 -13.88 -17.75 -16.35
CA LEU A 24 -13.58 -17.75 -14.92
C LEU A 24 -12.07 -17.65 -14.63
N ALA A 25 -11.23 -18.19 -15.51
CA ALA A 25 -9.77 -18.13 -15.37
C ALA A 25 -9.19 -16.72 -15.67
N GLN A 26 -9.94 -15.87 -16.37
CA GLN A 26 -9.50 -14.51 -16.71
C GLN A 26 -9.89 -13.47 -15.66
N GLN A 27 -10.60 -13.84 -14.60
CA GLN A 27 -10.90 -12.89 -13.53
C GLN A 27 -9.67 -12.74 -12.64
N PRO A 28 -8.99 -11.58 -12.64
CA PRO A 28 -7.89 -11.35 -11.72
C PRO A 28 -8.42 -11.49 -10.28
N PRO A 29 -7.64 -12.10 -9.37
CA PRO A 29 -8.06 -12.26 -7.99
C PRO A 29 -8.45 -10.91 -7.42
N LYS A 30 -9.70 -10.80 -6.96
CA LYS A 30 -10.24 -9.58 -6.35
C LYS A 30 -9.54 -9.39 -5.01
N MET A 31 -8.45 -8.62 -5.02
CA MET A 31 -7.74 -8.29 -3.79
C MET A 31 -8.69 -7.48 -2.89
N PRO A 32 -8.86 -7.86 -1.62
CA PRO A 32 -9.45 -6.96 -0.65
C PRO A 32 -8.56 -5.71 -0.61
N ALA A 33 -9.16 -4.54 -0.75
CA ALA A 33 -8.46 -3.28 -0.59
C ALA A 33 -8.15 -3.08 0.91
N THR A 34 -7.14 -3.80 1.41
CA THR A 34 -6.61 -3.65 2.77
C THR A 34 -5.33 -2.82 2.74
N ALA A 35 -5.20 -1.91 1.78
CA ALA A 35 -4.13 -0.92 1.85
C ALA A 35 -4.44 -0.02 3.04
N PRO A 36 -3.52 0.13 4.01
CA PRO A 36 -3.68 1.10 5.09
C PRO A 36 -3.92 2.48 4.48
N ALA A 37 -4.83 3.25 5.09
CA ALA A 37 -5.03 4.63 4.69
C ALA A 37 -3.69 5.38 4.67
N ALA A 38 -3.46 6.23 3.67
CA ALA A 38 -2.27 7.06 3.61
C ALA A 38 -2.15 7.86 4.93
N GLY A 39 -1.04 7.72 5.65
CA GLY A 39 -0.89 8.32 6.97
C GLY A 39 -1.13 7.39 8.17
N ALA A 40 -1.55 6.15 7.95
CA ALA A 40 -1.80 5.22 9.06
C ALA A 40 -0.50 4.91 9.84
N PRO A 41 -0.60 4.62 11.15
CA PRO A 41 0.55 4.18 11.95
C PRO A 41 1.25 2.98 11.29
N GLY A 42 2.59 3.01 11.25
CA GLY A 42 3.39 1.94 10.64
C GLY A 42 3.49 1.99 9.10
N THR A 43 2.94 3.02 8.45
CA THR A 43 3.23 3.31 7.04
C THR A 43 4.53 4.10 6.90
N ALA A 44 5.12 4.12 5.70
CA ALA A 44 6.34 4.90 5.43
C ALA A 44 6.15 6.42 5.65
N THR A 45 4.91 6.90 5.63
CA THR A 45 4.54 8.30 5.87
C THR A 45 3.49 8.38 6.98
N PRO A 46 3.85 8.13 8.25
CA PRO A 46 2.88 8.21 9.34
C PRO A 46 2.40 9.66 9.49
N GLN A 47 1.10 9.87 9.73
CA GLN A 47 0.59 11.18 10.12
C GLN A 47 1.28 11.64 11.41
N PRO A 48 1.77 12.89 11.48
CA PRO A 48 2.31 13.44 12.71
C PRO A 48 1.27 13.34 13.83
N TYR A 49 1.71 12.96 15.03
CA TYR A 49 0.83 12.99 16.19
C TYR A 49 0.30 14.41 16.40
N ALA A 50 -1.01 14.56 16.56
CA ALA A 50 -1.60 15.84 16.89
C ALA A 50 -1.01 16.33 18.23
N PRO A 51 -0.56 17.60 18.32
CA PRO A 51 -0.06 18.14 19.57
C PRO A 51 -1.18 18.10 20.61
N SER A 52 -0.96 17.37 21.70
CA SER A 52 -1.89 17.38 22.82
C SER A 52 -1.84 18.74 23.52
N ALA A 53 -3.00 19.38 23.70
CA ALA A 53 -3.06 20.58 24.51
C ALA A 53 -2.70 20.23 25.96
N PRO A 54 -1.83 21.01 26.64
CA PRO A 54 -1.53 20.78 28.04
C PRO A 54 -2.83 20.91 28.86
N GLN A 55 -3.22 19.85 29.56
CA GLN A 55 -4.45 19.80 30.37
C GLN A 55 -4.44 20.75 31.57
N HIS A 56 -3.27 21.28 31.94
CA HIS A 56 -3.08 22.16 33.08
C HIS A 56 -2.13 23.31 32.71
N LEU A 57 -2.57 24.19 31.81
CA LEU A 57 -1.98 25.52 31.74
C LEU A 57 -2.58 26.37 32.87
N PRO A 58 -1.76 26.88 33.80
CA PRO A 58 -2.26 27.85 34.76
C PRO A 58 -2.82 29.05 34.00
N ALA A 59 -4.01 29.51 34.41
CA ALA A 59 -4.60 30.72 33.83
C ALA A 59 -3.61 31.89 33.96
N PRO A 60 -3.50 32.78 32.96
CA PRO A 60 -2.61 33.92 33.03
C PRO A 60 -2.97 34.76 34.27
N ALA A 61 -2.08 34.78 35.27
CA ALA A 61 -2.26 35.63 36.44
C ALA A 61 -2.19 37.09 35.99
N ARG A 62 -3.09 37.94 36.50
CA ARG A 62 -3.25 39.35 36.12
C ARG A 62 -1.96 40.20 36.23
N ASN A 63 -0.97 39.73 37.00
CA ASN A 63 0.31 40.40 37.24
C ASN A 63 1.52 39.71 36.58
N ASN A 64 1.32 38.70 35.73
CA ASN A 64 2.46 38.06 35.06
C ASN A 64 2.72 38.73 33.70
N PRO A 65 3.97 39.14 33.40
CA PRO A 65 4.30 39.65 32.07
C PRO A 65 4.03 38.58 31.00
N PRO A 66 3.68 38.99 29.77
CA PRO A 66 3.40 38.04 28.71
C PRO A 66 4.61 37.14 28.44
N LEU A 67 4.36 35.83 28.27
CA LEU A 67 5.38 34.87 27.87
C LEU A 67 6.03 35.32 26.54
N LEU A 68 7.34 35.18 26.44
CA LEU A 68 8.09 35.46 25.22
C LEU A 68 7.49 34.62 24.07
N LYS A 69 7.26 35.26 22.92
CA LYS A 69 6.73 34.59 21.73
C LYS A 69 7.68 33.45 21.34
N GLN A 70 7.13 32.29 20.96
CA GLN A 70 7.92 31.18 20.44
C GLN A 70 8.82 31.68 19.30
N ALA A 71 10.10 31.33 19.38
CA ALA A 71 11.05 31.64 18.32
C ALA A 71 10.60 30.97 17.02
N PRO A 72 10.84 31.61 15.85
CA PRO A 72 10.58 30.98 14.57
C PRO A 72 11.28 29.61 14.49
N LEU A 73 10.56 28.61 14.00
CA LEU A 73 11.11 27.26 13.85
C LEU A 73 12.33 27.32 12.91
N PRO A 74 13.47 26.74 13.27
CA PRO A 74 14.66 26.77 12.42
C PRO A 74 14.38 26.05 11.09
N GLU A 75 14.95 26.55 10.00
CA GLU A 75 14.86 25.99 8.63
C GLU A 75 15.24 24.49 8.58
N SER A 76 16.00 23.98 9.55
CA SER A 76 16.28 22.53 9.70
C SER A 76 15.05 21.67 10.00
N SER A 77 13.90 22.30 10.26
CA SER A 77 12.60 21.63 10.47
C SER A 77 11.88 21.35 9.15
N GLN A 78 12.44 21.79 8.03
CA GLN A 78 11.96 21.40 6.71
C GLN A 78 12.15 19.89 6.51
N PRO A 79 11.15 19.17 5.99
CA PRO A 79 11.28 17.75 5.71
C PRO A 79 12.42 17.56 4.72
N ARG A 80 13.52 16.99 5.20
CA ARG A 80 14.65 16.60 4.38
C ARG A 80 14.11 15.62 3.35
N ARG A 81 14.29 15.90 2.05
CA ARG A 81 13.96 14.92 1.00
C ARG A 81 14.59 13.59 1.38
N ASP A 82 13.81 12.53 1.35
CA ASP A 82 14.23 11.17 1.69
C ASP A 82 15.48 10.82 0.87
N GLN A 83 16.66 10.98 1.47
CA GLN A 83 17.90 10.61 0.84
C GLN A 83 17.91 9.08 0.80
N GLU A 84 18.12 8.49 -0.37
CA GLU A 84 18.21 7.04 -0.50
C GLU A 84 19.34 6.53 0.41
N LEU A 85 18.94 5.86 1.48
CA LEU A 85 19.88 5.22 2.39
C LEU A 85 20.67 4.16 1.63
N PRO A 86 22.00 4.03 1.84
CA PRO A 86 22.82 3.03 1.16
C PRO A 86 22.23 1.62 1.21
N LEU A 87 21.64 1.25 2.35
CA LEU A 87 20.96 -0.04 2.57
C LEU A 87 19.79 -0.30 1.61
N ILE A 88 19.07 0.74 1.18
CA ILE A 88 17.94 0.60 0.24
C ILE A 88 18.46 0.28 -1.17
N LYS A 89 19.64 0.82 -1.55
CA LYS A 89 20.28 0.52 -2.83
C LYS A 89 20.75 -0.93 -2.88
N GLU A 90 21.45 -1.38 -1.84
CA GLU A 90 21.92 -2.76 -1.70
C GLU A 90 20.75 -3.76 -1.76
N GLN A 91 19.62 -3.45 -1.11
CA GLN A 91 18.44 -4.30 -1.16
C GLN A 91 17.85 -4.40 -2.57
N ARG A 92 17.77 -3.29 -3.31
CA ARG A 92 17.27 -3.32 -4.70
C ARG A 92 18.15 -4.19 -5.57
N GLU A 93 19.47 -4.07 -5.46
CA GLU A 93 20.41 -4.89 -6.22
C GLU A 93 20.21 -6.39 -5.95
N ARG A 94 20.03 -6.78 -4.69
CA ARG A 94 19.71 -8.17 -4.33
C ARG A 94 18.36 -8.62 -4.88
N ASN A 95 17.34 -7.76 -4.85
CA ASN A 95 16.02 -8.08 -5.38
C ASN A 95 16.00 -8.21 -6.91
N THR A 96 16.93 -7.53 -7.61
CA THR A 96 17.07 -7.61 -9.06
C THR A 96 17.87 -8.81 -9.54
N GLN A 97 18.61 -9.49 -8.66
CA GLN A 97 19.29 -10.72 -9.04
C GLN A 97 18.27 -11.85 -9.21
N PRO A 98 18.25 -12.51 -10.38
CA PRO A 98 17.40 -13.68 -10.57
C PRO A 98 17.81 -14.76 -9.57
N LEU A 99 16.83 -15.40 -8.92
CA LEU A 99 17.11 -16.59 -8.13
C LEU A 99 17.56 -17.68 -9.09
N GLU A 100 18.85 -18.02 -9.04
CA GLU A 100 19.40 -19.21 -9.70
C GLU A 100 18.57 -20.41 -9.24
N LYS A 101 17.77 -20.95 -10.16
CA LYS A 101 16.94 -22.12 -9.88
C LYS A 101 17.89 -23.29 -9.67
N SER A 102 18.07 -23.70 -8.42
CA SER A 102 18.76 -24.93 -8.08
C SER A 102 18.02 -26.07 -8.77
N THR A 103 18.57 -26.52 -9.89
CA THR A 103 18.08 -27.66 -10.63
C THR A 103 18.74 -28.86 -9.99
N GLN A 104 18.02 -29.50 -9.07
CA GLN A 104 18.37 -30.78 -8.48
C GLN A 104 17.34 -31.81 -8.92
#